data_AF-A0A7D5EUY3-F1
#
_entry.id   AF-A0A7D5EUY3-F1
#
_cell.length_a   1.000
_cell.length_b   1.000
_cell.length_c   1.000
_cell.angle_alpha   90.00
_cell.angle_beta   90.00
_cell.angle_gamma   90.00
#
_symmetry.space_group_name_H-M   'P 1'
#
loop_
_entity.id
_entity.type
_entity.pdbx_description
1 polymer ?
#
loop_
_entity_poly.entity_id
_entity_poly.type
_entity_poly.pdbx_seq_one_letter_code
_entity_poly.pdbx_strand_id
1 'polypeptide(L)' 'MSSHDSAIPSEEPTGDRHLDDPNAEQSITDDAPRGGDETTEQELTADNPAEEEMLKTLDPGDPPA' A
#
# COMPACT_ATOMS: atom_id res chain seq x y z
N MET A 1 26.23 -42.17 -10.02
CA MET A 1 25.84 -40.93 -10.71
C MET A 1 24.33 -40.97 -10.86
N SER A 2 23.60 -40.25 -10.00
CA SER A 2 22.14 -40.20 -10.05
C SER A 2 21.72 -38.74 -9.93
N SER A 3 21.15 -38.23 -11.01
CA SER A 3 20.66 -36.87 -11.18
C SER A 3 19.34 -36.74 -10.42
N HIS A 4 19.24 -35.78 -9.51
CA HIS A 4 17.97 -35.17 -9.12
C HIS A 4 18.20 -33.66 -9.05
N ASP A 5 18.15 -33.07 -10.24
CA ASP A 5 17.82 -31.66 -10.41
C ASP A 5 16.34 -31.54 -10.04
N SER A 6 16.07 -31.15 -8.80
CA SER A 6 14.72 -30.84 -8.36
C SER A 6 14.34 -29.51 -8.99
N ALA A 7 13.79 -29.57 -10.20
CA ALA A 7 13.10 -28.46 -10.82
C ALA A 7 12.05 -27.93 -9.83
N ILE A 8 12.22 -26.68 -9.40
CA ILE A 8 11.16 -25.94 -8.73
C ILE A 8 9.99 -25.91 -9.72
N PRO A 9 8.79 -26.42 -9.39
CA PRO A 9 7.64 -26.12 -10.21
C PRO A 9 7.45 -24.61 -10.15
N SER A 10 7.74 -23.93 -11.25
CA SER A 10 7.29 -22.58 -11.48
C SER A 10 5.76 -22.62 -11.47
N GLU A 11 5.16 -22.46 -10.29
CA GLU A 11 3.78 -22.01 -10.19
C GLU A 11 3.78 -20.60 -10.76
N GLU A 12 3.39 -20.52 -12.03
CA GLU A 12 3.03 -19.27 -12.66
C GLU A 12 2.07 -18.50 -11.75
N PRO A 13 2.29 -17.19 -11.54
CA PRO A 13 1.15 -16.34 -11.31
C PRO A 13 0.41 -16.29 -12.65
N THR A 14 -0.51 -17.22 -12.89
CA THR A 14 -1.54 -17.07 -13.91
C THR A 14 -2.47 -15.95 -13.43
N GLY A 15 -1.94 -14.75 -13.57
CA GLY A 15 -2.50 -13.49 -13.17
C GLY A 15 -1.93 -12.51 -14.14
N ASP A 16 -2.38 -12.64 -15.39
CA ASP A 16 -2.42 -11.60 -16.42
C ASP A 16 -3.24 -10.41 -15.91
N ARG A 17 -2.84 -9.86 -14.76
CA ARG A 17 -3.30 -8.59 -14.26
C ARG A 17 -2.41 -7.60 -14.96
N HIS A 18 -2.97 -7.10 -16.06
CA HIS A 18 -2.56 -5.98 -16.88
C HIS A 18 -1.96 -4.85 -16.01
N LEU A 19 -0.71 -4.99 -15.60
CA LEU A 19 0.10 -3.94 -14.94
C LEU A 19 0.56 -2.89 -15.97
N ASP A 20 0.26 -3.17 -17.25
CA ASP A 20 0.61 -2.34 -18.40
C ASP A 20 -0.57 -1.52 -18.93
N ASP A 21 -1.74 -1.55 -18.26
CA ASP A 21 -2.83 -0.63 -18.57
C ASP A 21 -2.59 0.69 -17.83
N PRO A 22 -2.23 1.79 -18.51
CA PRO A 22 -2.22 3.10 -17.88
C PRO A 22 -3.62 3.53 -17.38
N ASN A 23 -4.68 2.80 -17.75
CA ASN A 23 -6.05 3.01 -17.30
C ASN A 23 -6.46 2.12 -16.11
N ALA A 24 -5.73 1.03 -15.81
CA ALA A 24 -6.01 0.22 -14.61
C ALA A 24 -5.70 0.98 -13.31
N GLU A 25 -4.77 1.94 -13.36
CA GLU A 25 -4.48 2.86 -12.25
C GLU A 25 -5.57 3.94 -12.04
N GLN A 26 -6.53 4.06 -12.97
CA GLN A 26 -7.61 5.06 -12.89
C GLN A 26 -8.91 4.48 -12.31
N SER A 27 -8.99 3.17 -12.10
CA SER A 27 -10.18 2.52 -11.52
C SER A 27 -10.09 2.36 -10.00
N ILE A 28 -9.38 3.26 -9.31
CA ILE A 28 -9.78 3.66 -7.97
C ILE A 28 -10.99 4.56 -8.21
N THR A 29 -12.17 3.97 -8.34
CA THR A 29 -13.40 4.71 -8.61
C THR A 29 -13.49 5.89 -7.64
N ASP A 30 -13.87 7.09 -8.10
CA ASP A 30 -14.12 8.26 -7.23
C ASP A 30 -15.09 7.98 -6.06
N ASP A 31 -15.78 6.83 -6.11
CA ASP A 31 -16.68 6.30 -5.09
C ASP A 31 -15.95 5.57 -3.93
N ALA A 32 -14.62 5.37 -4.03
CA ALA A 32 -13.85 4.90 -2.88
C ALA A 32 -13.76 6.01 -1.82
N PRO A 33 -14.01 5.71 -0.54
CA PRO A 33 -13.91 6.71 0.51
C PRO A 33 -12.49 7.31 0.52
N ARG A 34 -12.41 8.64 0.44
CA ARG A 34 -11.14 9.35 0.59
C ARG A 34 -10.78 9.37 2.08
N GLY A 35 -9.81 8.55 2.47
CA GLY A 35 -9.32 8.45 3.84
C GLY A 35 -9.51 7.06 4.44
N GLY A 36 -9.36 6.98 5.76
CA GLY A 36 -9.68 5.79 6.55
C GLY A 36 -11.12 5.80 7.06
N ASP A 37 -11.40 4.93 8.03
CA ASP A 37 -12.63 4.96 8.81
C ASP A 37 -12.59 6.02 9.93
N GLU A 38 -13.63 6.04 10.76
CA GLU A 38 -13.79 6.99 11.88
C GLU A 38 -12.70 6.84 12.96
N THR A 39 -12.01 5.69 13.04
CA THR A 39 -10.99 5.40 14.06
C THR A 39 -9.57 5.47 13.55
N THR A 40 -9.37 5.50 12.23
CA THR A 40 -8.04 5.45 11.61
C THR A 40 -7.07 6.49 12.19
N GLU A 41 -7.49 7.74 12.40
CA GLU A 41 -6.64 8.78 12.99
C GLU A 41 -6.17 8.44 14.42
N GLN A 42 -7.02 7.78 15.22
CA GLN A 42 -6.72 7.40 16.60
C GLN A 42 -5.77 6.19 16.67
N GLU A 43 -5.72 5.41 15.60
CA GLU A 43 -4.86 4.24 15.46
C GLU A 43 -3.48 4.58 14.87
N LEU A 44 -3.31 5.77 14.29
CA LEU A 44 -2.02 6.26 13.82
C LEU A 44 -1.13 6.66 15.02
N THR A 45 -0.09 5.87 15.28
CA THR A 45 0.92 6.13 16.31
C THR A 45 2.30 6.22 15.68
N ALA A 46 3.16 7.12 16.17
CA ALA A 46 4.55 7.23 15.74
C ALA A 46 5.44 6.23 16.49
N ASP A 47 6.30 5.51 15.78
CA ASP A 47 7.29 4.64 16.41
C ASP A 47 8.57 5.38 16.80
N ASN A 48 8.81 6.55 16.20
CA ASN A 48 9.99 7.37 16.46
C ASN A 48 9.69 8.88 16.31
N PRO A 49 10.60 9.76 16.77
CA PRO A 49 10.36 11.20 16.71
C PRO A 49 10.22 11.77 15.29
N ALA A 50 10.86 11.16 14.29
CA ALA A 50 10.74 11.64 12.91
C ALA A 50 9.33 11.38 12.36
N GLU A 51 8.75 10.23 12.70
CA GLU A 51 7.36 9.90 12.34
C GLU A 51 6.34 10.76 13.07
N GLU A 52 6.60 11.16 14.32
CA GLU A 52 5.73 12.08 15.06
C GLU A 52 5.63 13.44 14.34
N GLU A 53 6.76 13.97 13.89
CA GLU A 53 6.78 15.22 13.13
C GLU A 53 6.07 15.07 11.78
N MET A 54 6.22 13.94 11.09
CA MET A 54 5.47 13.67 9.86
C MET A 54 3.96 13.59 10.13
N LEU A 55 3.52 12.94 11.21
CA LEU A 55 2.10 12.85 11.56
C LEU A 55 1.49 14.22 11.86
N LYS A 56 2.20 15.12 12.56
CA LYS A 56 1.75 16.50 12.80
C LYS A 56 1.48 17.27 11.51
N THR A 57 2.29 17.05 10.47
CA THR A 57 2.07 17.71 9.17
C THR A 57 0.82 17.24 8.43
N LEU A 58 0.25 16.09 8.82
CA LEU A 58 -0.96 15.52 8.25
C LEU A 58 -2.22 15.91 9.05
N ASP A 59 -2.07 16.46 10.27
CA ASP A 59 -3.20 16.91 11.08
C ASP A 59 -3.75 18.23 10.51
N PRO A 60 -5.00 18.25 9.98
CA PRO A 60 -5.62 19.46 9.45
C PRO A 60 -5.91 20.52 10.52
N GLY A 61 -5.87 20.15 11.81
CA GLY A 61 -5.98 21.05 12.95
C GLY A 61 -4.67 21.73 13.34
N ASP A 62 -3.53 21.20 12.92
CA ASP A 62 -2.23 21.83 13.14
C ASP A 62 -1.95 22.88 12.05
N PRO A 63 -1.54 24.11 12.44
CA PRO A 63 -1.18 25.12 11.46
C PRO A 63 0.06 24.65 10.67
N PRO A 64 0.16 24.98 9.36
CA PRO A 64 1.35 24.65 8.59
C PRO A 64 2.59 25.32 9.22
N ALA A 65 3.66 24.54 9.34
CA ALA A 65 4.94 24.95 9.92
C ALA A 65 5.63 26.10 9.17
#